data_AF-U3KPJ0-F1
#
_entry.id   AF-U3KPJ0-F1
#
_cell.length_a   1.000
_cell.length_b   1.000
_cell.length_c   1.000
_cell.angle_alpha   90.00
_cell.angle_beta   90.00
_cell.angle_gamma   90.00
#
_symmetry.space_group_name_H-M   'P 1'
#
loop_
_entity.id
_entity.type
_entity.pdbx_description
1 polymer ?
#
loop_
_entity_poly.entity_id
_entity_poly.type
_entity_poly.pdbx_seq_one_letter_code
_entity_poly.pdbx_strand_id
1 'polypeptide(L)'
;MKQNATRNATYTVDCEDYVHVVEFNPFESGDSGNLIAYGGNNFVVIGTCTFQEEEANVEGIQYKTLRAFYHGVRIDGIAWSPETRLDSLPPVIK
;
A
#
# COMPACT_ATOMS: atom_id res chain seq x y z
N MET A 1 -0.85 -36.83 4.30
CA MET A 1 -1.65 -35.70 4.82
C MET A 1 -0.68 -34.62 5.26
N LYS A 2 -0.45 -33.60 4.42
CA LYS A 2 0.30 -32.40 4.84
C LYS A 2 -0.66 -31.58 5.70
N GLN A 3 -0.24 -31.25 6.91
CA GLN A 3 -1.02 -30.44 7.85
C GLN A 3 -1.49 -29.16 7.12
N ASN A 4 -2.79 -28.92 7.14
CA ASN A 4 -3.33 -27.60 6.82
C ASN A 4 -2.86 -26.66 7.92
N ALA A 5 -1.68 -26.05 7.71
CA ALA A 5 -1.33 -24.84 8.43
C ALA A 5 -2.52 -23.90 8.27
N THR A 6 -3.09 -23.49 9.40
CA THR A 6 -4.23 -22.60 9.50
C THR A 6 -3.95 -21.40 8.58
N ARG A 7 -4.56 -21.37 7.38
CA ARG A 7 -4.45 -20.23 6.47
C ARG A 7 -5.16 -19.07 7.16
N ASN A 8 -4.42 -18.28 7.93
CA ASN A 8 -4.92 -17.01 8.43
C ASN A 8 -4.97 -16.08 7.24
N ALA A 9 -6.17 -15.73 6.79
CA ALA A 9 -6.40 -14.74 5.72
C ALA A 9 -6.26 -13.29 6.24
N THR A 10 -5.64 -13.12 7.41
CA THR A 10 -5.46 -11.85 8.09
C THR A 10 -3.98 -11.64 8.31
N TYR A 11 -3.51 -10.49 7.85
CA TYR A 11 -2.15 -10.03 8.02
C TYR A 11 -2.16 -8.68 8.72
N THR A 12 -1.15 -8.43 9.54
CA THR A 12 -1.02 -7.19 10.30
C THR A 12 0.34 -6.57 9.99
N VAL A 13 0.36 -5.26 9.87
CA VAL A 13 1.57 -4.46 9.66
C VAL A 13 1.69 -3.49 10.82
N ASP A 14 2.86 -3.43 11.45
CA ASP A 14 3.14 -2.46 12.49
C ASP A 14 3.15 -1.03 11.92
N CYS A 15 2.44 -0.13 12.59
CA CYS A 15 2.31 1.28 12.20
C CYS A 15 2.86 2.17 13.32
N GLU A 16 3.34 3.37 12.95
CA GLU A 16 3.94 4.31 13.92
C GLU A 16 2.93 4.85 14.94
N ASP A 17 1.67 5.02 14.53
CA ASP A 17 0.58 5.56 15.34
C ASP A 17 -0.77 5.02 14.84
N TYR A 18 -1.87 5.45 15.47
CA TYR A 18 -3.24 5.11 15.08
C TYR A 18 -3.53 5.42 13.62
N VAL A 19 -4.07 4.42 12.93
CA VAL A 19 -4.56 4.51 11.56
C VAL A 19 -6.04 4.87 11.59
N HIS A 20 -6.40 5.98 10.94
CA HIS A 20 -7.79 6.47 10.86
C HIS A 20 -8.45 6.11 9.53
N VAL A 21 -7.67 6.01 8.46
CA VAL A 21 -8.16 5.66 7.11
C VAL A 21 -7.09 4.90 6.35
N VAL A 22 -7.53 3.99 5.48
CA VAL A 22 -6.68 3.19 4.59
C VAL A 22 -7.35 3.13 3.23
N GLU A 23 -6.59 3.36 2.16
CA GLU A 23 -7.11 3.27 0.79
C GLU A 23 -6.06 2.63 -0.13
N PHE A 24 -6.49 1.62 -0.90
CA PHE A 24 -5.72 1.12 -2.02
C PHE A 24 -5.84 2.07 -3.21
N ASN A 25 -4.74 2.25 -3.95
CA ASN A 25 -4.78 2.95 -5.22
C ASN A 25 -5.56 2.11 -6.24
N PRO A 26 -6.67 2.62 -6.81
CA PRO A 26 -7.44 1.87 -7.80
C PRO A 26 -6.85 1.97 -9.21
N PHE A 27 -5.79 2.77 -9.41
CA PHE A 27 -5.18 3.02 -10.71
C PHE A 27 -3.89 2.23 -10.89
N GLU A 28 -3.54 1.99 -12.16
CA GLU A 28 -2.26 1.37 -12.51
C GLU A 28 -1.10 2.31 -12.14
N SER A 29 -0.21 1.85 -11.27
CA SER A 29 0.92 2.65 -10.77
C SER A 29 2.23 2.43 -11.53
N GLY A 30 2.25 1.57 -12.55
CA GLY A 30 3.46 1.26 -13.32
C GLY A 30 4.48 0.38 -12.58
N ASP A 31 4.08 -0.25 -11.47
CA ASP A 31 4.84 -1.24 -10.71
C ASP A 31 3.95 -2.46 -10.41
N SER A 32 4.53 -3.62 -10.11
CA SER A 32 3.80 -4.86 -9.88
C SER A 32 3.09 -4.92 -8.52
N GLY A 33 3.54 -4.13 -7.55
CA GLY A 33 2.92 -4.06 -6.23
C GLY A 33 1.76 -3.08 -6.19
N ASN A 34 0.67 -3.44 -5.48
CA ASN A 34 -0.45 -2.53 -5.26
C ASN A 34 -0.02 -1.38 -4.35
N LEU A 35 -0.27 -0.14 -4.79
CA LEU A 35 -0.09 1.02 -3.92
C LEU A 35 -1.19 1.05 -2.85
N ILE A 36 -0.78 1.29 -1.61
CA ILE A 36 -1.66 1.46 -0.45
C ILE A 36 -1.24 2.70 0.32
N ALA A 37 -2.22 3.44 0.82
CA ALA A 37 -1.99 4.57 1.70
C ALA A 37 -2.75 4.39 3.00
N TYR A 38 -2.15 4.80 4.11
CA TYR A 38 -2.85 4.93 5.37
C TYR A 38 -2.57 6.28 6.04
N GLY A 39 -3.61 6.85 6.64
CA GLY A 39 -3.58 8.14 7.29
C GLY A 39 -3.61 8.01 8.82
N GLY A 40 -2.73 8.75 9.49
CA GLY A 40 -2.64 8.81 10.94
C GLY A 40 -3.00 10.18 11.53
N ASN A 41 -2.52 10.46 12.74
CA ASN A 41 -2.82 11.68 13.48
C ASN A 41 -2.18 12.95 12.88
N ASN A 42 -1.04 12.82 12.20
CA ASN A 42 -0.32 13.96 11.62
C ASN A 42 0.46 13.60 10.35
N PHE A 43 0.22 12.40 9.81
CA PHE A 43 0.96 11.85 8.69
C PHE A 43 0.07 11.04 7.74
N VAL A 44 0.55 10.88 6.51
CA VAL A 44 0.09 9.84 5.58
C VAL A 44 1.30 9.03 5.13
N VAL A 45 1.17 7.70 5.13
CA VAL A 45 2.19 6.77 4.66
C VAL A 45 1.72 6.14 3.36
N ILE A 46 2.63 6.09 2.39
CA ILE A 46 2.48 5.38 1.13
C ILE A 46 3.38 4.13 1.17
N GLY A 47 2.81 2.99 0.81
CA GLY A 47 3.52 1.73 0.70
C GLY A 47 3.08 0.92 -0.50
N THR A 48 3.78 -0.19 -0.74
CA THR A 48 3.35 -1.26 -1.63
C THR A 48 2.86 -2.44 -0.82
N CYS A 49 1.81 -3.11 -1.30
CA CYS A 49 1.31 -4.36 -0.78
C CYS A 49 1.22 -5.36 -1.94
N THR A 50 2.05 -6.39 -1.90
CA THR A 50 2.02 -7.49 -2.88
C THR A 50 1.40 -8.71 -2.24
N PHE A 51 0.44 -9.32 -2.92
CA PHE A 51 -0.21 -10.53 -2.44
C PHE A 51 0.45 -11.81 -3.00
N GLN A 52 0.43 -12.86 -2.18
CA GLN A 52 0.25 -14.26 -2.57
C GLN A 52 0.08 -14.54 -4.07
N GLU A 53 -1.11 -14.17 -4.49
CA GLU A 53 -1.72 -14.52 -5.76
C GLU A 53 -1.11 -13.76 -6.94
N GLU A 54 -0.37 -12.69 -6.67
CA GLU A 54 0.26 -11.81 -7.66
C GLU A 54 1.72 -12.21 -7.90
N GLU A 55 2.44 -12.62 -6.86
CA GLU A 55 3.86 -12.98 -6.94
C GLU A 55 4.16 -14.28 -6.18
N ALA A 56 4.56 -15.34 -6.91
CA ALA A 56 4.69 -16.70 -6.37
C ALA A 56 5.78 -16.89 -5.29
N ASN A 57 6.67 -15.91 -5.11
CA ASN A 57 7.73 -15.86 -4.10
C ASN A 57 7.28 -15.17 -2.81
N VAL A 58 6.08 -14.55 -2.76
CA VAL A 58 5.52 -13.95 -1.55
C VAL A 58 4.84 -15.04 -0.74
N GLU A 59 5.01 -15.00 0.58
CA GLU A 59 4.28 -15.87 1.51
C GLU A 59 3.21 -15.03 2.23
N GLY A 60 1.96 -15.15 1.78
CA GLY A 60 0.86 -14.34 2.28
C GLY A 60 0.82 -12.92 1.69
N ILE A 61 1.39 -11.93 2.39
CA ILE A 61 1.54 -10.57 1.88
C ILE A 61 2.95 -10.05 2.11
N GLN A 62 3.40 -9.18 1.22
CA GLN A 62 4.60 -8.38 1.41
C GLN A 62 4.23 -6.90 1.41
N TYR A 63 4.35 -6.28 2.59
CA TYR A 63 4.18 -4.83 2.74
C TYR A 63 5.55 -4.14 2.80
N LYS A 64 5.68 -3.01 2.09
CA LYS A 64 6.87 -2.16 2.12
C LYS A 64 6.47 -0.69 2.15
N THR A 65 6.93 0.04 3.16
CA THR A 65 6.80 1.50 3.20
C THR A 65 7.68 2.14 2.13
N LEU A 66 7.10 3.01 1.31
CA LEU A 66 7.80 3.80 0.30
C LEU A 66 8.14 5.19 0.82
N ARG A 67 7.17 5.87 1.44
CA ARG A 67 7.33 7.25 1.92
C ARG A 67 6.31 7.60 2.98
N ALA A 68 6.72 8.39 3.96
CA ALA A 68 5.84 9.04 4.92
C ALA A 68 5.83 10.56 4.68
N PHE A 69 4.67 11.18 4.75
CA PHE A 69 4.48 12.62 4.64
C PHE A 69 3.85 13.14 5.94
N TYR A 70 4.57 13.99 6.66
CA TYR A 70 4.09 14.60 7.90
C TYR A 70 3.58 16.01 7.60
N HIS A 71 2.29 16.25 7.82
CA HIS A 71 1.63 17.53 7.52
C HIS A 71 0.92 18.14 8.74
N GLY A 72 1.06 17.53 9.93
CA GLY A 72 0.72 18.16 11.21
C GLY A 72 -0.76 18.15 11.60
N VAL A 73 -1.63 17.52 10.81
CA VAL A 73 -3.07 17.40 11.09
C VAL A 73 -3.56 15.97 10.86
N ARG A 74 -4.68 15.59 11.48
CA ARG A 74 -5.25 14.25 11.30
C ARG A 74 -5.74 14.05 9.87
N ILE A 75 -5.50 12.87 9.31
CA ILE A 75 -6.08 12.47 8.02
C ILE A 75 -7.43 11.79 8.26
N ASP A 76 -8.50 12.39 7.75
CA ASP A 76 -9.87 11.86 7.81
C ASP A 76 -10.29 11.15 6.50
N GLY A 77 -9.55 11.35 5.41
CA GLY A 77 -9.88 10.78 4.11
C GLY A 77 -8.69 10.81 3.15
N ILE A 78 -8.63 9.83 2.27
CA ILE A 78 -7.61 9.71 1.21
C ILE A 78 -8.34 9.48 -0.11
N ALA A 79 -7.87 10.13 -1.17
CA ALA A 79 -8.30 9.85 -2.53
C ALA A 79 -7.07 9.83 -3.43
N TRP A 80 -7.02 8.84 -4.30
CA TRP A 80 -5.95 8.71 -5.28
C TRP A 80 -6.28 9.47 -6.55
N SER A 81 -5.27 10.07 -7.17
CA SER A 81 -5.40 10.66 -8.50
C SER A 81 -4.98 9.61 -9.56
N PRO A 82 -5.65 9.53 -10.72
CA PRO A 82 -5.26 8.64 -11.82
C PRO A 82 -3.83 8.84 -12.32
N GLU A 83 -3.24 10.01 -12.06
CA GLU A 83 -1.88 10.37 -12.41
C GLU A 83 -0.83 9.83 -11.41
N THR A 84 -1.26 9.15 -10.33
CA THR A 84 -0.34 8.60 -9.33
C THR A 84 0.43 7.40 -9.88
N ARG A 85 1.74 7.53 -9.97
CA ARG A 85 2.63 6.56 -10.62
C ARG A 85 3.95 6.38 -9.86
N LEU A 86 4.50 5.18 -9.91
CA LEU A 86 5.84 4.83 -9.42
C LEU A 86 6.86 4.73 -10.56
N ASP A 87 6.43 4.52 -11.80
CA ASP A 87 7.32 4.56 -12.95
C ASP A 87 7.78 6.00 -13.23
N SER A 88 9.08 6.18 -13.32
CA SER A 88 9.71 7.49 -13.52
C SER A 88 9.64 7.98 -14.96
N LEU A 89 8.87 7.32 -15.83
CA LEU A 89 8.77 7.68 -17.24
C LEU A 89 7.97 8.99 -17.36
N PRO A 90 8.59 10.09 -17.81
CA PRO A 90 7.85 11.31 -18.08
C PRO A 90 6.78 11.00 -19.14
N PRO A 91 5.56 11.56 -19.02
CA PRO A 91 4.56 11.41 -20.05
C PRO A 91 5.14 11.92 -21.38
N VAL A 92 5.30 11.02 -22.36
CA VAL A 92 5.73 11.38 -23.70
C VAL A 92 4.58 12.13 -24.36
N ILE A 93 4.74 13.44 -24.53
CA ILE A 93 3.83 14.25 -25.33
C ILE A 93 3.99 13.80 -26.80
N LYS A 94 2.92 13.29 -27.41
CA LYS A 94 2.82 13.08 -28.85
C LYS A 94 2.31 14.33 -29.54
#